data_AF-A0A2V6S8A3-F1
#
_entry.id   AF-A0A2V6S8A3-F1
#
_cell.length_a   1.000
_cell.length_b   1.000
_cell.length_c   1.000
_cell.angle_alpha   90.00
_cell.angle_beta   90.00
_cell.angle_gamma   90.00
#
_symmetry.space_group_name_H-M   'P 1'
#
loop_
_entity.id
_entity.type
_entity.pdbx_description
1 polymer ?
#
loop_
_entity_poly.entity_id
_entity_poly.type
_entity_poly.pdbx_seq_one_letter_code
_entity_poly.pdbx_strand_id
1 'polypeptide(L)'
;MADPQTLIREAQEKAERLCRLAVAQTPADYQSFITLIEQRKKVGGPRSVPIWATVRQPYLSADGRIKMARDQHREAGKRFDIQSEFLVEPTSGQLLARATLTSEIYGMAVAHARVFLGGEGVNESNPIENGETSAVARALGMWGFGCFGTGIASADEVLRVVERRDSRGNGGAAPGSANGGPASTATAPVAQDHDVPNDATETELARLGQALGLRPGEVALRRAQAPSDADAVTTLRGEVTARVLSDEMPREALPSLATGLGVEAGAYRRYLVARYQVADGEAPESALSEAQFREERERFVRRYHDAGTSLGFRDQCARLAGASAA
;
A
#
# COMPACT_ATOMS: atom_id res chain seq x y z
N MET A 1 -28.56 -6.72 0.87
CA MET A 1 -27.68 -5.59 1.24
C MET A 1 -27.33 -5.77 2.70
N ALA A 2 -26.05 -5.65 3.06
CA ALA A 2 -25.64 -5.73 4.47
C ALA A 2 -26.31 -4.62 5.28
N ASP A 3 -26.70 -4.94 6.50
CA ASP A 3 -27.29 -4.00 7.45
C ASP A 3 -26.30 -2.85 7.77
N PRO A 4 -26.71 -1.57 7.74
CA PRO A 4 -25.84 -0.44 8.04
C PRO A 4 -25.09 -0.54 9.38
N GLN A 5 -25.72 -1.07 10.42
CA GLN A 5 -25.06 -1.25 11.73
C GLN A 5 -23.94 -2.29 11.64
N THR A 6 -24.14 -3.35 10.86
CA THR A 6 -23.12 -4.36 10.61
C THR A 6 -21.91 -3.76 9.90
N LEU A 7 -22.11 -2.97 8.84
CA LEU A 7 -21.01 -2.31 8.11
C LEU A 7 -20.23 -1.32 8.99
N ILE A 8 -20.91 -0.60 9.88
CA ILE A 8 -20.27 0.33 10.82
C ILE A 8 -19.41 -0.44 11.82
N ARG A 9 -19.96 -1.50 12.42
CA ARG A 9 -19.26 -2.34 13.39
C ARG A 9 -18.02 -3.00 12.77
N GLU A 10 -18.15 -3.60 11.59
CA GLU A 10 -17.02 -4.22 10.87
C GLU A 10 -15.88 -3.22 10.62
N ALA A 11 -16.21 -1.99 10.22
CA ALA A 11 -15.22 -0.96 10.00
C ALA A 11 -14.53 -0.51 11.29
N GLN A 12 -15.27 -0.42 12.40
CA GLN A 12 -14.73 -0.10 13.71
C GLN A 12 -13.81 -1.22 14.22
N GLU A 13 -14.24 -2.48 14.14
CA GLU A 13 -13.42 -3.64 14.52
C GLU A 13 -12.15 -3.76 13.68
N LYS A 14 -12.24 -3.54 12.36
CA LYS A 14 -11.07 -3.49 11.47
C LYS A 14 -10.10 -2.39 11.89
N ALA A 15 -10.61 -1.21 12.23
CA ALA A 15 -9.81 -0.08 12.66
C ALA A 15 -9.13 -0.31 14.01
N GLU A 16 -9.83 -0.90 14.98
CA GLU A 16 -9.26 -1.29 16.28
C GLU A 16 -8.20 -2.38 16.15
N ARG A 17 -8.42 -3.37 15.28
CA ARG A 17 -7.41 -4.39 14.94
C ARG A 17 -6.15 -3.74 14.38
N LEU A 18 -6.30 -2.76 13.48
CA LEU A 18 -5.17 -2.02 12.94
C LEU A 18 -4.41 -1.23 14.01
N CYS A 19 -5.12 -0.60 14.95
CA CYS A 19 -4.50 0.12 16.08
C CYS A 19 -3.67 -0.84 16.95
N ARG A 20 -4.22 -2.01 17.30
CA ARG A 20 -3.51 -3.02 18.09
C ARG A 20 -2.28 -3.55 17.35
N LEU A 21 -2.42 -3.83 16.06
CA LEU A 21 -1.31 -4.31 15.23
C LEU A 21 -0.20 -3.27 15.13
N ALA A 22 -0.54 -2.00 14.93
CA ALA A 22 0.43 -0.91 14.88
C ALA A 22 1.26 -0.80 16.17
N VAL A 23 0.61 -0.89 17.34
CA VAL A 23 1.32 -0.91 18.63
C VAL A 23 2.20 -2.15 18.75
N ALA A 24 1.69 -3.33 18.43
CA ALA A 24 2.43 -4.59 18.56
C ALA A 24 3.65 -4.68 17.62
N GLN A 25 3.56 -4.12 16.41
CA GLN A 25 4.65 -4.11 15.44
C GLN A 25 5.66 -2.98 15.66
N THR A 26 5.31 -1.97 16.46
CA THR A 26 6.21 -0.85 16.74
C THR A 26 7.12 -1.21 17.93
N PRO A 27 8.46 -1.08 17.81
CA PRO A 27 9.35 -1.30 18.94
C PRO A 27 8.98 -0.43 20.14
N ALA A 28 9.16 -0.96 21.36
CA ALA A 28 8.68 -0.34 22.60
C ALA A 28 9.08 1.14 22.75
N ASP A 29 10.31 1.47 22.38
CA ASP A 29 10.89 2.83 22.43
C ASP A 29 10.15 3.86 21.57
N TYR A 30 9.29 3.42 20.64
CA TYR A 30 8.56 4.28 19.72
C TYR A 30 7.04 4.23 19.93
N GLN A 31 6.52 3.33 20.77
CA GLN A 31 5.07 3.15 20.94
C GLN A 31 4.40 4.39 21.53
N SER A 32 5.09 5.16 22.39
CA SER A 32 4.57 6.40 22.98
C SER A 32 4.33 7.52 21.96
N PHE A 33 4.88 7.40 20.75
CA PHE A 33 4.69 8.34 19.65
C PHE A 33 3.48 7.98 18.77
N ILE A 34 2.78 6.88 19.07
CA ILE A 34 1.55 6.50 18.37
C ILE A 34 0.37 7.25 18.97
N THR A 35 -0.26 8.07 18.14
CA THR A 35 -1.52 8.75 18.44
C THR A 35 -2.66 8.11 17.65
N LEU A 36 -3.83 7.98 18.27
CA LEU A 36 -5.03 7.47 17.59
C LEU A 36 -5.87 8.64 17.07
N ILE A 37 -5.93 8.76 15.75
CA ILE A 37 -6.67 9.83 15.08
C ILE A 37 -8.06 9.33 14.70
N GLU A 38 -9.09 10.06 15.09
CA GLU A 38 -10.47 9.77 14.70
C GLU A 38 -10.74 10.21 13.25
N GLN A 39 -11.42 9.36 12.49
CA GLN A 39 -11.75 9.58 11.09
C GLN A 39 -13.17 9.12 10.78
N ARG A 40 -13.90 9.91 9.99
CA ARG A 40 -15.17 9.46 9.36
C ARG A 40 -14.87 8.79 8.01
N LYS A 41 -15.09 7.48 7.91
CA LYS A 41 -14.90 6.70 6.69
C LYS A 41 -16.24 6.24 6.11
N LYS A 42 -16.36 6.27 4.78
CA LYS A 42 -17.53 5.70 4.09
C LYS A 42 -17.37 4.18 4.10
N VAL A 43 -18.36 3.48 4.65
CA VAL A 43 -18.33 2.02 4.81
C VAL A 43 -19.34 1.31 3.92
N GLY A 44 -20.26 2.06 3.30
CA GLY A 44 -21.20 1.49 2.34
C GLY A 44 -22.23 2.49 1.85
N GLY A 45 -23.31 1.96 1.27
CA GLY A 45 -24.45 2.72 0.79
C GLY A 45 -24.25 3.41 -0.57
N PRO A 46 -25.35 3.69 -1.28
CA PRO A 46 -25.33 4.40 -2.56
C PRO A 46 -24.74 5.81 -2.40
N ARG A 47 -24.41 6.47 -3.52
CA ARG A 47 -23.91 7.87 -3.49
C ARG A 47 -24.92 8.84 -2.86
N SER A 48 -26.22 8.57 -3.02
CA SER A 48 -27.31 9.37 -2.47
C SER A 48 -27.49 9.21 -0.96
N VAL A 49 -27.19 8.03 -0.40
CA VAL A 49 -27.34 7.72 1.03
C VAL A 49 -26.11 6.93 1.51
N PRO A 50 -24.95 7.59 1.65
CA PRO A 50 -23.74 6.93 2.11
C PRO A 50 -23.84 6.55 3.59
N ILE A 51 -23.36 5.35 3.91
CA ILE A 51 -23.20 4.89 5.29
C ILE A 51 -21.78 5.24 5.74
N TRP A 52 -21.66 5.90 6.89
CA TRP A 52 -20.41 6.36 7.46
C TRP A 52 -20.17 5.71 8.81
N ALA A 53 -18.91 5.39 9.08
CA ALA A 53 -18.45 4.99 10.41
C ALA A 53 -17.39 5.98 10.89
N THR A 54 -17.44 6.27 12.19
CA THR A 54 -16.34 6.93 12.89
C THR A 54 -15.39 5.84 13.38
N VAL A 55 -14.13 5.92 12.95
CA VAL A 55 -13.09 4.93 13.24
C VAL A 55 -11.82 5.60 13.74
N ARG A 56 -11.03 4.91 14.56
CA ARG A 56 -9.72 5.40 15.02
C ARG A 56 -8.62 4.77 14.18
N GLN A 57 -7.62 5.55 13.79
CA GLN A 57 -6.50 5.08 12.98
C GLN A 57 -5.18 5.41 13.70
N PRO A 58 -4.24 4.46 13.76
CA PRO A 58 -2.94 4.72 14.36
C PRO A 58 -2.13 5.66 13.46
N TYR A 59 -1.44 6.60 14.11
CA TYR A 59 -0.57 7.57 13.47
C TYR A 59 0.70 7.70 14.30
N LEU A 60 1.85 7.42 13.70
CA LEU A 60 3.14 7.72 14.30
C LEU A 60 3.48 9.18 14.03
N SER A 61 3.70 9.96 15.08
CA SER A 61 4.04 11.37 15.03
C SER A 61 5.37 11.63 14.31
N ALA A 62 5.56 12.87 13.84
CA ALA A 62 6.73 13.27 13.06
C ALA A 62 8.04 13.07 13.85
N ASP A 63 8.06 13.43 15.13
CA ASP A 63 9.17 13.22 16.04
C ASP A 63 9.47 11.73 16.28
N GLY A 64 8.44 10.89 16.39
CA GLY A 64 8.58 9.43 16.44
C GLY A 64 9.27 8.87 15.19
N ARG A 65 8.85 9.32 14.00
CA ARG A 65 9.47 8.93 12.72
C ARG A 65 10.94 9.39 12.63
N ILE A 66 11.21 10.63 13.03
CA ILE A 66 12.58 11.19 13.04
C ILE A 66 13.46 10.37 13.99
N LYS A 67 12.98 10.07 15.20
CA LYS A 67 13.72 9.26 16.17
C LYS A 67 14.02 7.87 15.61
N MET A 68 13.04 7.18 15.05
CA MET A 68 13.24 5.88 14.40
C MET A 68 14.30 5.93 13.30
N ALA A 69 14.20 6.92 12.40
CA ALA A 69 15.17 7.09 11.32
C ALA A 69 16.58 7.35 11.86
N ARG A 70 16.73 8.23 12.86
CA ARG A 70 18.03 8.53 13.49
C ARG A 70 18.64 7.33 14.18
N ASP A 71 17.82 6.53 14.86
CA ASP A 71 18.28 5.37 15.60
C ASP A 71 18.76 4.27 14.65
N GLN A 72 18.00 3.96 13.60
CA GLN A 72 18.42 2.99 12.57
C GLN A 72 19.68 3.41 11.82
N HIS A 73 19.80 4.70 11.45
CA HIS A 73 21.01 5.20 10.81
C HIS A 73 22.22 5.14 11.74
N ARG A 74 22.05 5.52 13.01
CA ARG A 74 23.12 5.45 14.00
C ARG A 74 23.59 4.01 14.22
N GLU A 75 22.67 3.06 14.34
CA GLU A 75 22.97 1.64 14.49
C GLU A 75 23.74 1.09 13.28
N ALA A 76 23.37 1.51 12.08
CA ALA A 76 24.08 1.13 10.85
C ALA A 76 25.40 1.89 10.60
N GLY A 77 25.76 2.86 11.45
CA GLY A 77 26.90 3.75 11.22
C GLY A 77 26.75 4.61 9.94
N LYS A 78 25.51 4.92 9.57
CA LYS A 78 25.13 5.67 8.37
C LYS A 78 24.55 7.04 8.71
N ARG A 79 24.41 7.87 7.68
CA ARG A 79 23.87 9.23 7.76
C ARG A 79 22.68 9.41 6.84
N PHE A 80 21.89 10.42 7.17
CA PHE A 80 20.88 10.97 6.28
C PHE A 80 20.78 12.47 6.51
N ASP A 81 20.29 13.15 5.48
CA ASP A 81 20.09 14.59 5.44
C ASP A 81 18.62 14.90 5.15
N ILE A 82 18.13 15.97 5.75
CA ILE A 82 16.80 16.55 5.50
C ILE A 82 17.03 17.96 4.96
N GLN A 83 16.46 18.26 3.80
CA GLN A 83 16.41 19.59 3.24
C GLN A 83 14.95 19.98 3.01
N SER A 84 14.57 21.16 3.51
CA SER A 84 13.24 21.72 3.32
C SER A 84 13.32 23.01 2.50
N GLU A 85 12.32 23.23 1.65
CA GLU A 85 12.14 24.48 0.93
C GLU A 85 10.64 24.78 0.77
N PHE A 86 10.32 26.07 0.59
CA PHE A 86 8.96 26.50 0.32
C PHE A 86 8.81 26.86 -1.16
N LEU A 87 7.77 26.33 -1.78
CA LEU A 87 7.45 26.51 -3.19
C LEU A 87 6.03 27.03 -3.33
N VAL A 88 5.79 27.89 -4.31
CA VAL A 88 4.43 28.30 -4.67
C VAL A 88 3.97 27.44 -5.83
N GLU A 89 2.84 26.74 -5.66
CA GLU A 89 2.25 25.97 -6.74
C GLU A 89 1.77 26.95 -7.84
N PRO A 90 2.28 26.86 -9.08
CA PRO A 90 2.11 27.91 -10.09
C PRO A 90 0.67 28.10 -10.55
N THR A 91 -0.20 27.10 -10.38
CA THR A 91 -1.57 27.13 -10.86
C THR A 91 -2.54 27.73 -9.84
N SER A 92 -2.48 27.31 -8.59
CA SER A 92 -3.39 27.76 -7.52
C SER A 92 -2.81 28.88 -6.66
N GLY A 93 -1.51 29.17 -6.76
CA GLY A 93 -0.81 30.06 -5.84
C GLY A 93 -0.65 29.46 -4.43
N GLN A 94 -1.00 28.19 -4.24
CA GLN A 94 -0.90 27.50 -2.94
C GLN A 94 0.55 27.38 -2.52
N LEU A 95 0.87 27.88 -1.32
CA LEU A 95 2.18 27.66 -0.71
C LEU A 95 2.32 26.18 -0.30
N LEU A 96 3.43 25.57 -0.68
CA LEU A 96 3.81 24.20 -0.40
C LEU A 96 5.13 24.18 0.37
N ALA A 97 5.22 23.32 1.38
CA ALA A 97 6.49 22.88 1.93
C ALA A 97 6.94 21.63 1.19
N ARG A 98 8.16 21.62 0.68
CA ARG A 98 8.81 20.45 0.08
C ARG A 98 9.92 19.98 1.01
N ALA A 99 9.95 18.69 1.31
CA ALA A 99 11.04 18.04 2.01
C ALA A 99 11.73 17.05 1.08
N THR A 100 13.06 17.16 0.96
CA THR A 100 13.94 16.22 0.26
C THR A 100 14.82 15.55 1.31
N LEU A 101 14.71 14.23 1.39
CA LEU A 101 15.43 13.38 2.31
C LEU A 101 16.41 12.52 1.51
N THR A 102 17.68 12.50 1.94
CA THR A 102 18.72 11.68 1.32
C THR A 102 19.34 10.79 2.38
N SER A 103 19.33 9.48 2.17
CA SER A 103 19.82 8.47 3.11
C SER A 103 20.78 7.51 2.41
N GLU A 104 21.84 7.13 3.12
CA GLU A 104 22.74 6.06 2.69
C GLU A 104 22.10 4.65 2.76
N ILE A 105 20.99 4.50 3.47
CA ILE A 105 20.26 3.22 3.64
C ILE A 105 19.08 3.14 2.66
N TYR A 106 18.31 4.21 2.56
CA TYR A 106 17.00 4.23 1.87
C TYR A 106 16.99 5.05 0.57
N GLY A 107 18.13 5.65 0.18
CA GLY A 107 18.20 6.52 -0.99
C GLY A 107 17.47 7.83 -0.77
N MET A 108 16.85 8.36 -1.84
CA MET A 108 16.19 9.67 -1.82
C MET A 108 14.67 9.55 -1.71
N ALA A 109 14.05 10.37 -0.87
CA ALA A 109 12.61 10.56 -0.80
C ALA A 109 12.26 12.05 -0.88
N VAL A 110 11.22 12.38 -1.65
CA VAL A 110 10.71 13.75 -1.75
C VAL A 110 9.23 13.75 -1.42
N ALA A 111 8.80 14.69 -0.58
CA ALA A 111 7.39 14.85 -0.27
C ALA A 111 7.00 16.32 -0.12
N HIS A 112 5.70 16.57 -0.29
CA HIS A 112 5.12 17.90 -0.22
C HIS A 112 3.96 17.94 0.77
N ALA A 113 3.78 19.08 1.42
CA ALA A 113 2.61 19.40 2.23
C ALA A 113 2.12 20.81 1.92
N ARG A 114 0.81 21.01 1.95
CA ARG A 114 0.22 22.34 1.79
C ARG A 114 0.41 23.16 3.06
N VAL A 115 0.77 24.42 2.89
CA VAL A 115 0.87 25.41 3.96
C VAL A 115 -0.42 26.24 3.96
N PHE A 116 -1.18 26.16 5.05
CA PHE A 116 -2.49 26.80 5.12
C PHE A 116 -2.43 28.09 5.93
N LEU A 117 -1.99 29.17 5.29
CA LEU A 117 -1.95 30.50 5.90
C LEU A 117 -3.36 30.95 6.28
N GLY A 118 -3.55 31.38 7.53
CA GLY A 118 -4.87 31.75 8.07
C GLY A 118 -5.84 30.57 8.22
N GLY A 119 -5.32 29.34 8.29
CA GLY A 119 -6.13 28.16 8.58
C GLY A 119 -6.48 28.03 10.06
N GLU A 120 -7.36 27.08 10.39
CA GLU A 120 -7.75 26.79 11.77
C GLU A 120 -6.78 25.80 12.45
N GLY A 121 -6.86 25.73 13.79
CA GLY A 121 -6.12 24.80 14.63
C GLY A 121 -4.62 25.11 14.66
N VAL A 122 -3.78 24.10 14.45
CA VAL A 122 -2.31 24.26 14.45
C VAL A 122 -1.83 25.26 13.38
N ASN A 123 -2.60 25.45 12.31
CA ASN A 123 -2.25 26.37 11.23
C ASN A 123 -2.68 27.82 11.51
N GLU A 124 -3.42 28.07 12.58
CA GLU A 124 -3.73 29.43 13.04
C GLU A 124 -2.48 30.06 13.64
N SER A 125 -1.76 29.30 14.47
CA SER A 125 -0.57 29.79 15.16
C SER A 125 0.72 29.55 14.38
N ASN A 126 0.89 28.37 13.77
CA ASN A 126 2.18 27.91 13.21
C ASN A 126 2.02 27.22 11.84
N PRO A 127 1.45 27.88 10.81
CA PRO A 127 1.17 27.26 9.52
C PRO A 127 2.44 26.84 8.75
N ILE A 128 3.54 27.57 8.91
CA ILE A 128 4.81 27.31 8.22
C ILE A 128 5.45 26.04 8.78
N GLU A 129 5.60 25.98 10.10
CA GLU A 129 6.19 24.87 10.85
C GLU A 129 5.36 23.59 10.66
N ASN A 130 4.03 23.71 10.65
CA ASN A 130 3.15 22.57 10.41
C ASN A 130 3.29 22.03 8.98
N GLY A 131 3.39 22.90 7.99
CA GLY A 131 3.64 22.50 6.61
C GLY A 131 4.98 21.78 6.46
N GLU A 132 6.04 22.35 7.03
CA GLU A 132 7.39 21.76 6.99
C GLU A 132 7.43 20.39 7.67
N THR A 133 6.95 20.29 8.92
CA THR A 133 6.91 19.03 9.67
C THR A 133 6.03 17.98 8.99
N SER A 134 4.93 18.39 8.35
CA SER A 134 4.09 17.52 7.53
C SER A 134 4.82 16.98 6.29
N ALA A 135 5.60 17.82 5.60
CA ALA A 135 6.38 17.40 4.44
C ALA A 135 7.49 16.41 4.86
N VAL A 136 8.21 16.70 5.93
CA VAL A 136 9.24 15.81 6.49
C VAL A 136 8.64 14.47 6.92
N ALA A 137 7.53 14.47 7.66
CA ALA A 137 6.88 13.25 8.11
C ALA A 137 6.42 12.36 6.94
N ARG A 138 5.96 12.96 5.83
CA ARG A 138 5.62 12.23 4.60
C ARG A 138 6.84 11.62 3.94
N ALA A 139 7.92 12.38 3.80
CA ALA A 139 9.16 11.89 3.21
C ALA A 139 9.72 10.71 4.02
N LEU A 140 9.70 10.79 5.36
CA LEU A 140 10.03 9.67 6.24
C LEU A 140 9.05 8.49 6.07
N GLY A 141 7.77 8.77 5.87
CA GLY A 141 6.77 7.75 5.53
C GLY A 141 7.08 7.03 4.22
N MET A 142 7.69 7.68 3.24
CA MET A 142 8.13 7.02 1.99
C MET A 142 9.25 6.01 2.23
N TRP A 143 10.06 6.19 3.28
CA TRP A 143 11.02 5.18 3.76
C TRP A 143 10.38 4.10 4.64
N GLY A 144 9.07 4.19 4.91
CA GLY A 144 8.31 3.21 5.69
C GLY A 144 8.12 3.57 7.17
N PHE A 145 8.70 4.67 7.66
CA PHE A 145 8.57 5.06 9.07
C PHE A 145 7.14 5.49 9.39
N GLY A 146 6.49 4.76 10.31
CA GLY A 146 5.13 5.08 10.77
C GLY A 146 4.02 4.70 9.78
N CYS A 147 4.31 3.83 8.82
CA CYS A 147 3.35 3.37 7.82
C CYS A 147 2.55 2.16 8.32
N PHE A 148 1.43 2.41 9.00
CA PHE A 148 0.53 1.38 9.53
C PHE A 148 -0.61 0.99 8.58
N GLY A 149 -0.44 1.16 7.27
CA GLY A 149 -1.54 0.94 6.30
C GLY A 149 -2.62 2.05 6.30
N THR A 150 -2.38 3.14 7.02
CA THR A 150 -3.27 4.33 7.07
C THR A 150 -2.90 5.42 6.07
N GLY A 151 -1.81 5.22 5.32
CA GLY A 151 -1.26 6.15 4.34
C GLY A 151 -0.15 7.04 4.91
N ILE A 152 0.42 7.90 4.07
CA ILE A 152 1.47 8.87 4.43
C ILE A 152 0.93 10.24 4.84
N ALA A 153 -0.40 10.41 4.86
CA ALA A 153 -1.04 11.69 5.16
C ALA A 153 -0.67 12.19 6.57
N SER A 154 -0.58 13.51 6.72
CA SER A 154 -0.36 14.13 8.05
C SER A 154 -1.65 14.12 8.87
N ALA A 155 -1.50 14.17 10.20
CA ALA A 155 -2.63 14.20 11.13
C ALA A 155 -3.62 15.32 10.81
N ASP A 156 -3.11 16.53 10.56
CA ASP A 156 -3.92 17.70 10.23
C ASP A 156 -4.73 17.57 8.94
N GLU A 157 -4.15 16.97 7.89
CA GLU A 157 -4.87 16.77 6.64
C GLU A 157 -6.01 15.77 6.82
N VAL A 158 -5.79 14.75 7.63
CA VAL A 158 -6.82 13.78 7.98
C VAL A 158 -7.94 14.47 8.78
N LEU A 159 -7.60 15.24 9.81
CA LEU A 159 -8.58 15.93 10.67
C LEU A 159 -9.42 16.95 9.88
N ARG A 160 -8.80 17.71 8.97
CA ARG A 160 -9.51 18.70 8.14
C ARG A 160 -10.48 18.11 7.14
N VAL A 161 -10.24 16.89 6.66
CA VAL A 161 -11.22 16.16 5.82
C VAL A 161 -12.48 15.84 6.63
N VAL A 162 -12.37 15.67 7.95
CA VAL A 162 -13.50 15.48 8.86
C VAL A 162 -14.25 16.81 9.04
N GLU A 163 -13.55 17.88 9.43
CA GLU A 163 -14.16 19.19 9.74
C GLU A 163 -14.87 19.85 8.55
N ARG A 164 -14.27 19.79 7.34
CA ARG A 164 -14.85 20.38 6.12
C ARG A 164 -16.13 19.67 5.65
N ARG A 165 -16.39 18.46 6.15
CA ARG A 165 -17.59 17.68 5.81
C ARG A 165 -18.72 17.92 6.80
N ASP A 166 -18.42 18.15 8.07
CA ASP A 166 -19.43 18.50 9.07
C ASP A 166 -20.02 19.91 8.82
N SER A 167 -19.19 20.86 8.39
CA SER A 167 -19.61 22.22 7.99
C SER A 167 -20.43 22.27 6.69
N ARG A 168 -20.35 21.26 5.81
CA ARG A 168 -21.20 21.14 4.61
C ARG A 168 -22.49 20.32 4.84
N GLY A 169 -22.60 19.63 5.98
CA GLY A 169 -23.80 18.87 6.37
C GLY A 169 -24.76 19.62 7.29
N ASN A 170 -24.35 20.76 7.86
CA ASN A 170 -25.09 21.46 8.91
C ASN A 170 -25.66 22.82 8.47
N GLY A 171 -26.28 22.86 7.29
CA GLY A 171 -27.04 24.01 6.78
C GLY A 171 -28.53 24.01 7.16
N GLY A 172 -28.89 23.44 8.32
CA GLY A 172 -30.29 23.33 8.72
C GLY A 172 -30.49 23.22 10.24
N ALA A 173 -30.95 24.34 10.82
CA ALA A 173 -31.62 24.50 12.11
C ALA A 173 -30.82 24.25 13.41
N ALA A 174 -30.59 25.35 14.14
CA ALA A 174 -30.34 25.37 15.59
C ALA A 174 -31.69 25.30 16.38
N PRO A 175 -31.70 25.25 17.72
CA PRO A 175 -31.69 24.02 18.49
C PRO A 175 -32.93 23.84 19.39
N GLY A 176 -33.33 22.60 19.64
CA GLY A 176 -34.32 22.22 20.66
C GLY A 176 -33.64 21.45 21.80
N SER A 177 -33.61 22.08 22.97
CA SER A 177 -33.18 21.53 24.26
C SER A 177 -34.00 20.31 24.69
N ALA A 178 -33.35 19.24 25.19
CA ALA A 178 -33.84 18.47 26.35
C ALA A 178 -32.82 17.43 26.85
N ASN A 179 -32.64 17.46 28.16
CA ASN A 179 -31.95 16.53 29.06
C ASN A 179 -32.34 15.04 28.89
N GLY A 180 -31.41 14.15 29.26
CA GLY A 180 -31.74 12.86 29.88
C GLY A 180 -30.78 11.71 29.57
N GLY A 181 -29.78 11.46 30.43
CA GLY A 181 -29.29 10.09 30.69
C GLY A 181 -30.20 9.38 31.71
N PRO A 182 -29.87 8.15 32.20
CA PRO A 182 -28.65 7.38 32.00
C PRO A 182 -28.83 5.84 31.75
N ALA A 183 -27.71 5.20 31.42
CA ALA A 183 -27.24 3.83 31.74
C ALA A 183 -28.19 2.62 31.74
N SER A 184 -27.82 1.54 31.03
CA SER A 184 -27.59 0.22 31.67
C SER A 184 -26.97 -0.83 30.72
N THR A 185 -26.20 -1.69 31.38
CA THR A 185 -25.47 -2.90 30.99
C THR A 185 -26.26 -3.97 30.24
N ALA A 186 -25.62 -4.66 29.28
CA ALA A 186 -25.86 -6.09 29.04
C ALA A 186 -24.69 -6.76 28.30
N THR A 187 -24.30 -7.89 28.88
CA THR A 187 -23.29 -8.89 28.53
C THR A 187 -23.42 -9.42 27.09
N ALA A 188 -22.29 -9.53 26.37
CA ALA A 188 -22.21 -10.19 25.07
C ALA A 188 -21.93 -11.70 25.21
N PRO A 189 -22.52 -12.56 24.36
CA PRO A 189 -22.14 -13.96 24.27
C PRO A 189 -20.85 -14.11 23.46
N VAL A 190 -20.03 -15.07 23.87
CA VAL A 190 -18.87 -15.55 23.15
C VAL A 190 -19.33 -16.22 21.85
N ALA A 191 -18.90 -15.70 20.70
CA ALA A 191 -19.00 -16.37 19.40
C ALA A 191 -17.61 -16.41 18.75
N GLN A 192 -17.23 -17.60 18.31
CA GLN A 192 -15.92 -18.04 17.87
C GLN A 192 -15.64 -17.68 16.39
N ASP A 193 -14.33 -17.64 16.09
CA ASP A 193 -13.62 -17.90 14.82
C ASP A 193 -14.16 -17.34 13.48
N HIS A 194 -13.34 -16.53 12.80
CA HIS A 194 -12.66 -16.88 11.54
C HIS A 194 -11.97 -15.65 10.90
N ASP A 195 -10.64 -15.69 10.78
CA ASP A 195 -9.89 -15.61 9.50
C ASP A 195 -8.39 -15.48 9.84
N VAL A 196 -7.75 -16.65 9.98
CA VAL A 196 -6.31 -16.76 9.97
C VAL A 196 -5.86 -16.56 8.51
N PRO A 197 -4.84 -15.72 8.23
CA PRO A 197 -4.30 -15.57 6.90
C PRO A 197 -3.97 -16.94 6.31
N ASN A 198 -4.55 -17.26 5.16
CA ASN A 198 -4.15 -18.45 4.41
C ASN A 198 -2.80 -18.14 3.75
N ASP A 199 -1.72 -18.79 4.19
CA ASP A 199 -0.36 -18.64 3.66
C ASP A 199 -0.31 -18.73 2.12
N ALA A 200 -1.22 -19.51 1.52
CA ALA A 200 -1.33 -19.64 0.07
C ALA A 200 -1.72 -18.32 -0.63
N THR A 201 -2.60 -17.53 -0.01
CA THR A 201 -3.09 -16.27 -0.57
C THR A 201 -2.02 -15.18 -0.49
N GLU A 202 -1.28 -15.13 0.61
CA GLU A 202 -0.16 -14.19 0.77
C GLU A 202 0.96 -14.48 -0.22
N THR A 203 1.29 -15.77 -0.40
CA THR A 203 2.25 -16.23 -1.42
C THR A 203 1.80 -15.82 -2.83
N GLU A 204 0.52 -15.98 -3.15
CA GLU A 204 -0.03 -15.61 -4.46
C GLU A 204 0.00 -14.09 -4.72
N LEU A 205 -0.33 -13.27 -3.71
CA LEU A 205 -0.25 -11.81 -3.82
C LEU A 205 1.19 -11.33 -4.03
N ALA A 206 2.14 -11.86 -3.26
CA ALA A 206 3.56 -11.54 -3.42
C ALA A 206 4.06 -11.89 -4.83
N ARG A 207 3.67 -13.08 -5.32
CA ARG A 207 3.98 -13.59 -6.65
C ARG A 207 3.48 -12.66 -7.76
N LEU A 208 2.22 -12.24 -7.70
CA LEU A 208 1.62 -11.30 -8.66
C LEU A 208 2.25 -9.91 -8.58
N GLY A 209 2.57 -9.46 -7.36
CA GLY A 209 3.28 -8.21 -7.14
C GLY A 209 4.65 -8.16 -7.82
N GLN A 210 5.43 -9.24 -7.68
CA GLN A 210 6.73 -9.36 -8.32
C GLN A 210 6.62 -9.31 -9.86
N ALA A 211 5.62 -9.98 -10.44
CA ALA A 211 5.36 -9.95 -11.89
C ALA A 211 5.06 -8.52 -12.40
N LEU A 212 4.45 -7.69 -11.56
CA LEU A 212 4.15 -6.29 -11.82
C LEU A 212 5.29 -5.33 -11.45
N GLY A 213 6.40 -5.84 -10.87
CA GLY A 213 7.46 -5.00 -10.33
C GLY A 213 7.00 -4.12 -9.16
N LEU A 214 5.95 -4.53 -8.44
CA LEU A 214 5.45 -3.83 -7.26
C LEU A 214 6.32 -4.16 -6.06
N ARG A 215 6.55 -3.14 -5.22
CA ARG A 215 7.17 -3.30 -3.91
C ARG A 215 6.20 -3.99 -2.94
N PRO A 216 6.69 -4.68 -1.89
CA PRO A 216 5.82 -5.33 -0.91
C PRO A 216 4.75 -4.40 -0.30
N GLY A 217 5.10 -3.14 -0.02
CA GLY A 217 4.14 -2.14 0.48
C GLY A 217 3.04 -1.77 -0.51
N GLU A 218 3.32 -1.81 -1.82
CA GLU A 218 2.33 -1.54 -2.87
C GLU A 218 1.36 -2.71 -3.02
N VAL A 219 1.85 -3.95 -2.91
CA VAL A 219 1.01 -5.16 -2.87
C VAL A 219 0.11 -5.13 -1.64
N ALA A 220 0.67 -4.81 -0.47
CA ALA A 220 -0.11 -4.67 0.78
C ALA A 220 -1.17 -3.57 0.67
N LEU A 221 -0.87 -2.45 0.00
CA LEU A 221 -1.82 -1.38 -0.26
C LEU A 221 -2.98 -1.86 -1.15
N ARG A 222 -2.68 -2.56 -2.26
CA ARG A 222 -3.73 -3.10 -3.14
C ARG A 222 -4.60 -4.13 -2.42
N ARG A 223 -3.99 -5.01 -1.61
CA ARG A 223 -4.71 -5.95 -0.74
C ARG A 223 -5.65 -5.23 0.22
N ALA A 224 -5.16 -4.19 0.91
CA ALA A 224 -5.94 -3.44 1.88
C ALA A 224 -7.10 -2.62 1.26
N GLN A 225 -6.96 -2.21 0.00
CA GLN A 225 -7.97 -1.48 -0.77
C GLN A 225 -9.04 -2.39 -1.38
N ALA A 226 -8.76 -3.67 -1.57
CA ALA A 226 -9.72 -4.62 -2.12
C ALA A 226 -10.81 -4.99 -1.11
N PRO A 227 -12.03 -5.33 -1.55
CA PRO A 227 -13.09 -5.80 -0.66
C PRO A 227 -12.74 -7.11 0.05
N SER A 228 -11.96 -7.98 -0.60
CA SER A 228 -11.43 -9.23 -0.06
C SER A 228 -10.05 -9.56 -0.66
N ASP A 229 -9.32 -10.50 -0.05
CA ASP A 229 -8.06 -10.97 -0.63
C ASP A 229 -8.26 -11.65 -1.99
N ALA A 230 -9.39 -12.34 -2.20
CA ALA A 230 -9.74 -12.94 -3.48
C ALA A 230 -9.93 -11.89 -4.58
N ASP A 231 -10.53 -10.74 -4.24
CA ASP A 231 -10.68 -9.60 -5.16
C ASP A 231 -9.33 -8.93 -5.44
N ALA A 232 -8.44 -8.86 -4.45
CA ALA A 232 -7.08 -8.36 -4.64
C ALA A 232 -6.30 -9.23 -5.63
N VAL A 233 -6.33 -10.56 -5.44
CA VAL A 233 -5.71 -11.54 -6.35
C VAL A 233 -6.29 -11.42 -7.76
N THR A 234 -7.61 -11.37 -7.89
CA THR A 234 -8.31 -11.24 -9.18
C THR A 234 -7.90 -9.96 -9.90
N THR A 235 -7.85 -8.84 -9.18
CA THR A 235 -7.43 -7.54 -9.71
C THR A 235 -5.99 -7.58 -10.21
N LEU A 236 -5.06 -8.07 -9.38
CA LEU A 236 -3.64 -8.16 -9.75
C LEU A 236 -3.40 -9.11 -10.93
N ARG A 237 -4.14 -10.22 -11.04
CA ARG A 237 -4.10 -11.09 -12.23
C ARG A 237 -4.54 -10.36 -13.49
N GLY A 238 -5.58 -9.53 -13.39
CA GLY A 238 -6.03 -8.66 -14.48
C GLY A 238 -4.94 -7.69 -14.93
N GLU A 239 -4.25 -7.05 -13.98
CA GLU A 239 -3.14 -6.14 -14.26
C GLU A 239 -1.94 -6.85 -14.88
N VAL A 240 -1.57 -8.03 -14.37
CA VAL A 240 -0.51 -8.87 -14.98
C VAL A 240 -0.89 -9.21 -16.42
N THR A 241 -2.14 -9.60 -16.66
CA THR A 241 -2.64 -9.90 -18.01
C THR A 241 -2.51 -8.68 -18.93
N ALA A 242 -2.97 -7.50 -18.48
CA ALA A 242 -2.88 -6.26 -19.25
C ALA A 242 -1.42 -5.89 -19.57
N ARG A 243 -0.53 -5.99 -18.59
CA ARG A 243 0.91 -5.74 -18.79
C ARG A 243 1.52 -6.75 -19.77
N VAL A 244 1.24 -8.03 -19.58
CA VAL A 244 1.76 -9.11 -20.44
C VAL A 244 1.23 -8.97 -21.86
N LEU A 245 0.01 -8.46 -22.07
CA LEU A 245 -0.60 -8.25 -23.39
C LEU A 245 -0.41 -6.84 -23.98
N SER A 246 0.28 -5.92 -23.29
CA SER A 246 0.64 -4.60 -23.82
C SER A 246 1.71 -4.65 -24.92
N ASP A 247 1.54 -3.90 -26.01
CA ASP A 247 2.55 -3.76 -27.08
C ASP A 247 3.87 -3.14 -26.59
N GLU A 248 3.85 -2.46 -25.43
CA GLU A 248 5.02 -1.84 -24.82
C GLU A 248 5.87 -2.83 -23.99
N MET A 249 5.44 -4.09 -23.84
CA MET A 249 6.18 -5.06 -23.03
C MET A 249 7.47 -5.51 -23.73
N PRO A 250 8.67 -5.23 -23.17
CA PRO A 250 9.93 -5.61 -23.80
C PRO A 250 10.21 -7.11 -23.60
N ARG A 251 10.95 -7.73 -24.53
CA ARG A 251 11.31 -9.17 -24.46
C ARG A 251 12.13 -9.48 -23.21
N GLU A 252 12.94 -8.53 -22.79
CA GLU A 252 13.80 -8.56 -21.61
C GLU A 252 12.99 -8.64 -20.29
N ALA A 253 11.68 -8.39 -20.32
CA ALA A 253 10.81 -8.57 -19.15
C ALA A 253 10.38 -10.04 -18.93
N LEU A 254 10.51 -10.92 -19.93
CA LEU A 254 10.08 -12.32 -19.82
C LEU A 254 10.75 -13.10 -18.68
N PRO A 255 12.08 -12.98 -18.42
CA PRO A 255 12.71 -13.67 -17.30
C PRO A 255 12.13 -13.23 -15.95
N SER A 256 11.84 -11.94 -15.77
CA SER A 256 11.22 -11.42 -14.53
C SER A 256 9.81 -11.98 -14.34
N LEU A 257 9.03 -12.14 -15.42
CA LEU A 257 7.74 -12.81 -15.39
C LEU A 257 7.88 -14.30 -15.04
N ALA A 258 8.93 -14.98 -15.48
CA ALA A 258 9.21 -16.37 -15.08
C ALA A 258 9.57 -16.46 -13.59
N THR A 259 10.35 -15.51 -13.06
CA THR A 259 10.65 -15.44 -11.63
C THR A 259 9.40 -15.23 -10.80
N GLY A 260 8.47 -14.40 -11.26
CA GLY A 260 7.11 -14.28 -10.70
C GLY A 260 6.25 -15.55 -10.84
N LEU A 261 6.72 -16.63 -11.47
CA LEU A 261 6.08 -17.97 -11.42
C LEU A 261 6.85 -18.95 -10.52
N GLY A 262 7.95 -18.50 -9.89
CA GLY A 262 8.88 -19.35 -9.14
C GLY A 262 9.86 -20.10 -10.05
N VAL A 263 10.16 -19.58 -11.24
CA VAL A 263 11.16 -20.14 -12.17
C VAL A 263 12.41 -19.27 -12.19
N GLU A 264 13.57 -19.88 -11.97
CA GLU A 264 14.87 -19.21 -12.07
C GLU A 264 15.13 -18.76 -13.53
N ALA A 265 15.75 -17.59 -13.70
CA ALA A 265 15.92 -16.96 -15.01
C ALA A 265 16.72 -17.83 -16.00
N GLY A 266 17.80 -18.46 -15.57
CA GLY A 266 18.58 -19.41 -16.35
C GLY A 266 17.79 -20.65 -16.76
N ALA A 267 17.00 -21.24 -15.86
CA ALA A 267 16.09 -22.34 -16.19
C ALA A 267 15.04 -21.94 -17.24
N TYR A 268 14.51 -20.72 -17.14
CA TYR A 268 13.60 -20.16 -18.14
C TYR A 268 14.28 -19.93 -19.50
N ARG A 269 15.51 -19.42 -19.52
CA ARG A 269 16.28 -19.22 -20.75
C ARG A 269 16.54 -20.53 -21.49
N ARG A 270 16.90 -21.60 -20.78
CA ARG A 270 17.01 -22.96 -21.35
C ARG A 270 15.69 -23.45 -21.92
N TYR A 271 14.57 -23.14 -21.25
CA TYR A 271 13.23 -23.41 -21.79
C TYR A 271 13.00 -22.68 -23.12
N LEU A 272 13.38 -21.41 -23.24
CA LEU A 272 13.24 -20.68 -24.50
C LEU A 272 14.06 -21.30 -25.63
N VAL A 273 15.33 -21.63 -25.37
CA VAL A 273 16.22 -22.31 -26.33
C VAL A 273 15.60 -23.63 -26.78
N ALA A 274 15.16 -24.49 -25.84
CA ALA A 274 14.57 -25.78 -26.18
C ALA A 274 13.22 -25.68 -26.92
N ARG A 275 12.35 -24.74 -26.51
CA ARG A 275 10.99 -24.60 -27.02
C ARG A 275 10.94 -23.94 -28.40
N TYR A 276 11.77 -22.92 -28.60
CA TYR A 276 11.73 -22.05 -29.77
C TYR A 276 12.95 -22.23 -30.70
N GLN A 277 13.91 -23.08 -30.33
CA GLN A 277 15.14 -23.34 -31.10
C GLN A 277 15.92 -22.06 -31.40
N VAL A 278 15.87 -21.09 -30.48
CA VAL A 278 16.67 -19.88 -30.55
C VAL A 278 18.12 -20.17 -30.14
N ALA A 279 19.06 -19.36 -30.63
CA ALA A 279 20.47 -19.54 -30.31
C ALA A 279 20.71 -19.49 -28.80
N ASP A 280 21.54 -20.42 -28.32
CA ASP A 280 22.01 -20.40 -26.93
C ASP A 280 22.99 -19.23 -26.76
N GLY A 281 22.64 -18.30 -25.89
CA GLY A 281 23.34 -17.04 -25.70
C GLY A 281 22.88 -16.36 -24.41
N GLU A 282 23.46 -15.20 -24.09
CA GLU A 282 23.18 -14.52 -22.83
C GLU A 282 21.73 -14.02 -22.70
N ALA A 283 21.01 -13.83 -23.82
CA ALA A 283 19.64 -13.31 -23.87
C ALA A 283 18.79 -13.98 -24.98
N PRO A 284 18.40 -15.26 -24.84
CA PRO A 284 17.57 -15.96 -25.84
C PRO A 284 16.19 -15.32 -26.02
N GLU A 285 15.69 -14.59 -25.02
CA GLU A 285 14.46 -13.79 -25.10
C GLU A 285 14.50 -12.75 -26.24
N SER A 286 15.65 -12.12 -26.48
CA SER A 286 15.82 -11.12 -27.53
C SER A 286 15.88 -11.73 -28.93
N ALA A 287 16.12 -13.05 -29.04
CA ALA A 287 16.16 -13.79 -30.30
C ALA A 287 14.78 -14.30 -30.76
N LEU A 288 13.73 -14.10 -29.97
CA LEU A 288 12.36 -14.51 -30.34
C LEU A 288 11.82 -13.65 -31.48
N SER A 289 11.33 -14.31 -32.53
CA SER A 289 10.52 -13.65 -33.55
C SER A 289 9.25 -13.05 -32.93
N GLU A 290 8.63 -12.06 -33.58
CA GLU A 290 7.38 -11.45 -33.09
C GLU A 290 6.26 -12.48 -32.83
N ALA A 291 6.15 -13.50 -33.68
CA ALA A 291 5.16 -14.56 -33.51
C ALA A 291 5.46 -15.42 -32.27
N GLN A 292 6.72 -15.81 -32.07
CA GLN A 292 7.14 -16.58 -30.89
C GLN A 292 6.97 -15.77 -29.60
N PHE A 293 7.32 -14.48 -29.65
CA PHE A 293 7.16 -13.57 -28.52
C PHE A 293 5.68 -13.44 -28.12
N ARG A 294 4.79 -13.22 -29.09
CA ARG A 294 3.34 -13.19 -28.87
C ARG A 294 2.82 -14.50 -28.26
N GLU A 295 3.22 -15.65 -28.82
CA GLU A 295 2.82 -16.96 -28.29
C GLU A 295 3.26 -17.13 -26.83
N GLU A 296 4.49 -16.75 -26.49
CA GLU A 296 5.02 -16.89 -25.13
C GLU A 296 4.31 -15.96 -24.13
N ARG A 297 3.93 -14.75 -24.56
CA ARG A 297 3.12 -13.82 -23.76
C ARG A 297 1.75 -14.40 -23.43
N GLU A 298 1.07 -15.01 -24.40
CA GLU A 298 -0.20 -15.70 -24.16
C GLU A 298 -0.05 -16.90 -23.21
N ARG A 299 1.08 -17.63 -23.30
CA ARG A 299 1.40 -18.71 -22.35
C ARG A 299 1.57 -18.18 -20.93
N PHE A 300 2.23 -17.03 -20.75
CA PHE A 300 2.33 -16.39 -19.43
C PHE A 300 0.97 -16.06 -18.84
N VAL A 301 0.05 -15.48 -19.62
CA VAL A 301 -1.32 -15.20 -19.16
C VAL A 301 -1.95 -16.49 -18.59
N ARG A 302 -1.91 -17.60 -19.34
CA ARG A 302 -2.44 -18.88 -18.87
C ARG A 302 -1.77 -19.37 -17.57
N ARG A 303 -0.44 -19.29 -17.49
CA ARG A 303 0.32 -19.70 -16.28
C ARG A 303 -0.02 -18.85 -15.05
N TYR A 304 -0.35 -17.56 -15.21
CA TYR A 304 -0.75 -16.71 -14.08
C TYR A 304 -2.18 -16.94 -13.59
N HIS A 305 -3.05 -17.48 -14.45
CA HIS A 305 -4.45 -17.76 -14.11
C HIS A 305 -4.69 -19.20 -13.62
N ASP A 306 -3.92 -20.17 -14.10
CA ASP A 306 -4.13 -21.59 -13.79
C ASP A 306 -2.93 -22.20 -13.05
N ALA A 307 -3.17 -22.67 -11.82
CA ALA A 307 -2.14 -23.23 -10.95
C ALA A 307 -1.52 -24.53 -11.51
N GLY A 308 -2.32 -25.36 -12.18
CA GLY A 308 -1.84 -26.59 -12.81
C GLY A 308 -0.86 -26.32 -13.95
N THR A 309 -1.19 -25.35 -14.81
CA THR A 309 -0.34 -24.86 -15.90
C THR A 309 0.93 -24.22 -15.36
N SER A 310 0.85 -23.44 -14.28
CA SER A 310 2.02 -22.88 -13.61
C SER A 310 2.95 -23.96 -13.07
N LEU A 311 2.40 -25.01 -12.44
CA LEU A 311 3.19 -26.11 -11.89
C LEU A 311 3.90 -26.90 -13.00
N GLY A 312 3.17 -27.29 -14.06
CA GLY A 312 3.74 -28.01 -15.19
C GLY A 312 4.84 -27.22 -15.90
N PHE A 313 4.70 -25.89 -15.96
CA PHE A 313 5.76 -25.00 -16.48
C PHE A 313 7.02 -25.02 -15.59
N ARG A 314 6.87 -24.91 -14.26
CA ARG A 314 8.01 -25.01 -13.33
C ARG A 314 8.75 -26.34 -13.49
N ASP A 315 8.02 -27.44 -13.52
CA ASP A 315 8.60 -28.78 -13.67
C ASP A 315 9.33 -28.94 -15.01
N GLN A 316 8.78 -28.36 -16.08
CA GLN A 316 9.42 -28.35 -17.39
C GLN A 316 10.75 -27.57 -17.36
N CYS A 317 10.76 -26.37 -16.79
CA CYS A 317 11.99 -25.57 -16.65
C CYS A 317 13.03 -26.28 -15.77
N ALA A 318 12.62 -26.89 -14.66
CA ALA A 318 13.51 -27.62 -13.77
C ALA A 318 14.17 -28.83 -14.47
N ARG A 319 13.41 -29.61 -15.25
CA ARG A 319 13.95 -30.73 -16.04
C ARG A 319 15.00 -30.27 -17.05
N LEU A 320 14.73 -29.17 -17.77
CA LEU A 320 15.66 -28.62 -18.76
C LEU A 320 16.92 -28.04 -18.11
N ALA A 321 16.82 -27.50 -16.89
CA ALA A 321 17.98 -27.04 -16.13
C ALA A 321 18.88 -28.20 -15.68
N GLY A 322 18.30 -29.33 -15.25
CA GLY A 322 19.04 -30.51 -14.81
C GLY A 322 19.70 -31.32 -15.94
N ALA A 323 19.07 -31.35 -17.13
CA ALA A 323 19.55 -32.14 -18.27
C ALA A 323 20.89 -31.66 -18.88
N SER A 324 21.38 -30.48 -18.49
CA SER A 324 22.62 -29.90 -19.01
C SER A 324 23.82 -30.07 -18.06
N ALA A 325 23.61 -30.65 -16.88
CA ALA A 325 24.65 -30.92 -15.88
C ALA A 325 25.19 -32.37 -15.93
N ALA A 326 24.74 -33.17 -16.91
CA ALA A 326 25.17 -34.53 -17.18
C ALA A 326 25.78 -34.60 -18.59
#